data_AF-A0A0E4BXC1-F1
#
_entry.id   AF-A0A0E4BXC1-F1
#
_cell.length_a   1.000
_cell.length_b   1.000
_cell.length_c   1.000
_cell.angle_alpha   90.00
_cell.angle_beta   90.00
_cell.angle_gamma   90.00
#
_symmetry.space_group_name_H-M   'P 1'
#
loop_
_entity.id
_entity.type
_entity.pdbx_description
1 polymer ?
#
loop_
_entity_poly.entity_id
_entity_poly.type
_entity_poly.pdbx_seq_one_letter_code
_entity_poly.pdbx_strand_id
1 'polypeptide(L)' 'MVALDEIADASRREADRAHRLRLEGLVEDIRKTIEGPSSAKKKVARIRELLAVQGYRAQE' A
#
# COMPACT_ATOMS: atom_id res chain seq x y z
N MET A 1 23.91 27.38 2.12
CA MET A 1 22.72 26.86 1.41
C MET A 1 22.60 25.33 1.47
N VAL A 2 23.41 24.62 2.30
CA VAL A 2 23.47 23.14 2.34
C VAL A 2 22.40 22.53 3.26
N ALA A 3 22.07 23.20 4.37
CA ALA A 3 21.14 22.67 5.38
C ALA A 3 19.70 22.46 4.89
N LEU A 4 19.23 23.25 3.92
CA LEU A 4 17.87 23.09 3.35
C LEU A 4 17.80 21.89 2.39
N ASP A 5 18.90 21.59 1.69
CA ASP A 5 19.02 20.45 0.78
C ASP A 5 19.00 19.13 1.57
N GLU A 6 19.76 19.06 2.67
CA GLU A 6 19.80 17.89 3.56
C GLU A 6 18.44 17.59 4.21
N ILE A 7 17.67 18.63 4.58
CA ILE A 7 16.31 18.50 5.11
C ILE A 7 15.35 17.99 4.03
N ALA A 8 15.48 18.50 2.79
CA ALA A 8 14.66 18.03 1.68
C ALA A 8 14.94 16.55 1.35
N ASP A 9 16.20 16.13 1.36
CA ASP A 9 16.60 14.73 1.15
C ASP A 9 16.14 13.80 2.29
N ALA A 10 16.21 14.26 3.54
CA ALA A 10 15.65 13.52 4.67
C ALA A 10 14.14 13.34 4.53
N SER A 11 13.41 14.40 4.16
CA SER A 11 11.96 14.33 3.97
C SER A 11 11.54 13.42 2.83
N ARG A 12 12.31 13.37 1.73
CA ARG A 12 12.07 12.43 0.62
C ARG A 12 12.26 10.98 1.05
N ARG A 13 13.35 10.69 1.76
CA ARG A 13 13.62 9.34 2.30
C ARG A 13 12.55 8.88 3.28
N GLU A 14 12.05 9.78 4.13
CA GLU A 14 10.93 9.51 5.04
C GLU A 14 9.64 9.19 4.25
N ALA A 15 9.32 9.99 3.23
CA ALA A 15 8.15 9.78 2.38
C ALA A 15 8.23 8.44 1.63
N ASP A 16 9.40 8.09 1.09
CA ASP A 16 9.64 6.81 0.41
C ASP A 16 9.52 5.62 1.37
N ARG A 17 10.05 5.76 2.59
CA ARG A 17 9.94 4.74 3.63
C ARG A 17 8.48 4.53 4.04
N ALA A 18 7.76 5.62 4.28
CA ALA A 18 6.33 5.57 4.60
C ALA A 18 5.52 4.95 3.46
N HIS A 19 5.85 5.26 2.20
CA HIS A 19 5.21 4.65 1.05
C HIS A 19 5.49 3.15 0.96
N ARG A 20 6.74 2.72 1.19
CA ARG A 20 7.12 1.30 1.20
C ARG A 20 6.38 0.53 2.29
N LEU A 21 6.31 1.05 3.51
CA LEU A 21 5.57 0.42 4.61
C LEU A 21 4.07 0.27 4.29
N ARG A 22 3.47 1.27 3.63
CA ARG A 22 2.07 1.17 3.17
C ARG A 22 1.88 0.04 2.14
N LEU A 23 2.82 -0.11 1.21
CA LEU A 23 2.78 -1.19 0.20
C LEU A 23 2.99 -2.57 0.82
N GLU A 24 3.95 -2.70 1.75
CA GLU A 24 4.20 -3.95 2.48
C GLU A 24 2.95 -4.41 3.24
N GLY A 25 2.28 -3.49 3.96
CA GLY A 25 1.01 -3.79 4.65
C GLY A 25 -0.11 -4.20 3.69
N LEU A 26 -0.24 -3.50 2.55
CA LEU A 26 -1.23 -3.86 1.53
C LEU A 26 -1.01 -5.28 0.98
N VAL A 27 0.25 -5.66 0.71
CA VAL A 27 0.59 -7.00 0.24
C VAL A 27 0.25 -8.04 1.30
N GLU A 28 0.51 -7.76 2.57
CA GLU A 28 0.16 -8.66 3.67
C GLU A 28 -1.35 -8.85 3.79
N ASP A 29 -2.14 -7.79 3.71
CA ASP A 29 -3.61 -7.85 3.76
C ASP A 29 -4.20 -8.62 2.58
N ILE A 30 -3.62 -8.46 1.38
CA ILE A 30 -4.00 -9.24 0.20
C ILE A 30 -3.68 -10.72 0.43
N ARG A 31 -2.48 -11.05 0.95
CA ARG A 31 -2.10 -12.43 1.25
C ARG A 31 -3.06 -13.08 2.24
N LYS A 32 -3.36 -12.41 3.37
CA LYS A 32 -4.35 -12.87 4.37
C LYS A 32 -5.72 -13.11 3.76
N THR A 33 -6.14 -12.23 2.85
CA THR A 33 -7.43 -12.36 2.14
C THR A 33 -7.44 -13.61 1.25
N ILE A 34 -6.34 -13.89 0.55
CA ILE A 34 -6.20 -15.07 -0.32
C ILE A 34 -6.16 -16.37 0.49
N GLU A 35 -5.47 -16.38 1.63
CA GLU A 35 -5.34 -17.57 2.49
C GLU A 35 -6.61 -17.87 3.29
N GLY A 36 -7.47 -16.87 3.54
CA GLY A 36 -8.69 -17.06 4.33
C GLY A 36 -9.70 -18.05 3.72
N PRO A 37 -10.63 -18.62 4.52
CA PRO A 37 -11.58 -19.65 4.07
C PRO A 37 -12.76 -19.12 3.22
N SER A 38 -12.69 -17.87 2.74
CA SER A 38 -13.77 -17.24 1.97
C SER A 38 -13.85 -17.71 0.51
N SER A 39 -15.03 -17.57 -0.11
CA SER A 39 -15.20 -17.85 -1.53
C SER A 39 -14.37 -16.90 -2.41
N ALA A 40 -13.99 -17.35 -3.61
CA ALA A 40 -13.21 -16.55 -4.55
C ALA A 40 -13.84 -15.18 -4.83
N LYS A 41 -15.17 -15.12 -5.00
CA LYS A 41 -15.89 -13.85 -5.21
C LYS A 41 -15.74 -12.89 -4.03
N LYS A 42 -15.83 -13.38 -2.80
CA LYS A 42 -15.65 -12.56 -1.58
C LYS A 42 -14.21 -12.07 -1.44
N LYS A 43 -13.23 -12.93 -1.76
CA LYS A 43 -11.81 -12.57 -1.77
C LYS A 43 -11.52 -11.45 -2.76
N VAL A 44 -12.01 -11.57 -4.00
CA VAL A 44 -11.85 -10.55 -5.03
C VAL A 44 -12.50 -9.21 -4.62
N ALA A 45 -13.71 -9.25 -4.07
CA ALA A 45 -14.36 -8.05 -3.55
C ALA A 45 -13.52 -7.37 -2.46
N ARG A 46 -12.99 -8.15 -1.51
CA ARG A 46 -12.16 -7.64 -0.43
C ARG A 46 -10.82 -7.07 -0.91
N ILE A 47 -10.18 -7.71 -1.90
CA ILE A 47 -8.94 -7.19 -2.51
C ILE A 47 -9.22 -5.87 -3.22
N ARG A 48 -10.34 -5.75 -3.94
CA ARG A 48 -10.74 -4.49 -4.59
C ARG A 48 -10.94 -3.36 -3.57
N GLU A 49 -11.56 -3.65 -2.43
CA GLU A 49 -11.69 -2.67 -1.33
C GLU A 49 -10.32 -2.21 -0.80
N LEU A 50 -9.41 -3.16 -0.54
CA LEU A 50 -8.06 -2.86 -0.04
C LEU A 50 -7.26 -1.97 -1.02
N LEU A 51 -7.37 -2.25 -2.32
CA LEU A 51 -6.74 -1.44 -3.37
C LEU A 51 -7.37 -0.04 -3.45
N ALA A 52 -8.69 0.06 -3.38
CA ALA A 52 -9.41 1.33 -3.47
C ALA A 52 -9.08 2.29 -2.31
N VAL A 53 -8.94 1.77 -1.08
CA VAL A 53 -8.52 2.58 0.09
C VAL A 53 -7.16 3.23 -0.12
N GLN A 54 -6.27 2.58 -0.87
CA GLN A 54 -4.93 3.08 -1.20
C GLN A 54 -4.90 3.92 -2.50
N GLY A 55 -6.06 4.20 -3.10
CA GLY A 55 -6.17 4.98 -4.34
C GLY A 55 -5.87 4.20 -5.61
N TYR A 56 -5.65 2.88 -5.53
CA TYR A 56 -5.47 2.03 -6.70
C TYR A 56 -6.86 1.66 -7.27
N ARG A 57 -7.16 2.14 -8.48
CA ARG A 57 -8.33 1.67 -9.22
C ARG A 57 -7.99 0.34 -9.89
N ALA A 58 -8.69 -0.73 -9.50
CA ALA A 58 -8.74 -1.91 -10.33
C ALA A 58 -9.49 -1.54 -11.62
N GLN A 59 -8.83 -1.60 -12.77
CA GLN A 59 -9.53 -1.46 -14.05
C GLN A 59 -10.55 -2.61 -14.16
N GLU A 60 -11.76 -2.25 -14.59
CA GLU A 60 -12.91 -3.16 -14.73
C GLU A 60 -12.69 -4.22 -15.80
#